data_AF-E9HKL9-F1
#
_entry.id   AF-E9HKL9-F1
#
_cell.length_a   1.000
_cell.length_b   1.000
_cell.length_c   1.000
_cell.angle_alpha   90.00
_cell.angle_beta   90.00
_cell.angle_gamma   90.00
#
_symmetry.space_group_name_H-M   'P 1'
#
loop_
_entity.id
_entity.type
_entity.pdbx_description
1 polymer ?
#
loop_
_entity_poly.entity_id
_entity_poly.type
_entity_poly.pdbx_seq_one_letter_code
_entity_poly.pdbx_strand_id
1 'polypeptide(L)'
;MLGQPSLLTWAQTTNQKCGPSSGTWLGTDPTPLPGQALKSGGHNFQTPQEKADLFLDRFSSVHPRNIADNRHFEAAIRNKIRSRTTDPLNDAFTQEELDKAMPRSKRNATGPDLIQNKMIRNLSKPNKTSLLHLFNRLFTNTHVPTQWNNAVVIPLL
;
A
#
# COMPACT_ATOMS: atom_id res chain seq x y z
N MET A 1 19.91 12.48 -20.19
CA MET A 1 18.67 13.20 -20.54
C MET A 1 17.77 12.27 -21.32
N LEU A 2 16.73 11.72 -20.68
CA LEU A 2 15.44 11.32 -21.26
C LEU A 2 14.47 11.30 -20.06
N GLY A 3 13.34 12.00 -20.20
CA GLY A 3 12.49 12.47 -19.11
C GLY A 3 11.66 11.40 -18.42
N GLN A 4 11.40 11.60 -17.13
CA GLN A 4 10.41 10.84 -16.37
C GLN A 4 9.00 11.15 -16.87
N PRO A 5 8.10 10.16 -17.01
CA PRO A 5 6.68 10.44 -17.12
C PRO A 5 6.14 10.84 -15.74
N SER A 6 5.45 11.97 -15.69
CA SER A 6 4.83 12.52 -14.49
C SER A 6 3.75 11.59 -13.90
N LEU A 7 3.58 11.65 -12.58
CA LEU A 7 2.56 10.95 -11.79
C LEU A 7 1.10 11.37 -12.08
N LEU A 8 0.84 12.14 -13.16
CA LEU A 8 -0.49 12.65 -13.52
C LEU A 8 -1.26 11.79 -14.52
N THR A 9 -0.65 10.77 -15.13
CA THR A 9 -1.30 10.02 -16.23
C THR A 9 -2.30 8.94 -15.78
N TRP A 10 -2.43 8.66 -14.48
CA TRP A 10 -3.37 7.65 -13.97
C TRP A 10 -4.73 8.21 -13.51
N ALA A 11 -4.98 9.51 -13.68
CA ALA A 11 -6.13 10.18 -13.06
C ALA A 11 -7.40 10.29 -13.92
N GLN A 12 -7.44 9.82 -15.18
CA GLN A 12 -8.51 10.25 -16.10
C GLN A 12 -9.56 9.25 -16.57
N THR A 13 -9.67 8.02 -16.05
CA THR A 13 -10.79 7.18 -16.51
C THR A 13 -11.30 6.18 -15.49
N THR A 14 -12.09 6.64 -14.52
CA THR A 14 -13.18 5.83 -13.95
C THR A 14 -14.27 6.77 -13.43
N ASN A 15 -15.10 7.27 -14.33
CA ASN A 15 -16.38 7.85 -14.00
C ASN A 15 -17.46 6.82 -14.38
N GLN A 16 -17.58 5.76 -13.61
CA GLN A 16 -18.74 4.86 -13.68
C GLN A 16 -19.40 4.84 -12.30
N LYS A 17 -20.62 5.37 -12.26
CA LYS A 17 -21.53 5.34 -11.12
C LYS A 17 -21.95 3.89 -10.86
N CYS A 18 -21.62 3.32 -9.71
CA CYS A 18 -22.31 2.15 -9.20
C CYS A 18 -23.61 2.59 -8.51
N GLY A 19 -24.76 2.12 -9.00
CA GLY A 19 -26.07 2.31 -8.36
C GLY A 19 -26.22 1.46 -7.08
N PRO A 20 -27.29 1.70 -6.29
CA PRO A 20 -27.42 1.12 -4.97
C PRO A 20 -27.92 -0.34 -5.08
N SER A 21 -27.11 -1.28 -4.62
CA SER A 21 -27.59 -2.63 -4.29
C SER A 21 -27.84 -2.67 -2.78
N SER A 22 -29.12 -2.61 -2.42
CA SER A 22 -29.63 -2.89 -1.08
C SER A 22 -29.43 -4.37 -0.77
N GLY A 23 -28.51 -4.67 0.16
CA GLY A 23 -28.30 -6.02 0.68
C GLY A 23 -27.76 -5.94 2.10
N THR A 24 -28.53 -6.45 3.05
CA THR A 24 -28.25 -6.52 4.49
C THR A 24 -27.08 -7.46 4.76
N TRP A 25 -25.98 -6.96 5.33
CA TRP A 25 -24.82 -7.76 5.72
C TRP A 25 -25.11 -8.47 7.05
N LEU A 26 -25.71 -9.68 7.02
CA LEU A 26 -25.64 -10.62 8.13
C LEU A 26 -24.42 -11.54 7.95
N GLY A 27 -23.59 -11.63 9.00
CA GLY A 27 -22.35 -12.39 9.04
C GLY A 27 -22.55 -13.90 8.86
N THR A 28 -22.50 -14.33 7.61
CA THR A 28 -22.19 -15.70 7.20
C THR A 28 -20.90 -15.63 6.39
N ASP A 29 -19.99 -16.57 6.62
CA ASP A 29 -18.74 -16.68 5.85
C ASP A 29 -19.05 -16.54 4.35
N PRO A 30 -18.45 -15.58 3.64
CA PRO A 30 -18.75 -15.41 2.23
C PRO A 30 -18.20 -16.63 1.51
N THR A 31 -19.11 -17.55 1.15
CA THR A 31 -18.83 -18.55 0.13
C THR A 31 -18.33 -17.76 -1.08
N PRO A 32 -17.10 -18.00 -1.58
CA PRO A 32 -16.55 -17.19 -2.65
C PRO A 32 -17.53 -17.27 -3.82
N LEU A 33 -18.15 -16.14 -4.18
CA LEU A 33 -18.95 -16.07 -5.40
C LEU A 33 -18.02 -16.56 -6.53
N PRO A 34 -18.42 -17.59 -7.31
CA PRO A 34 -17.53 -18.18 -8.30
C PRO A 34 -17.27 -17.15 -9.40
N GLY A 35 -16.18 -16.38 -9.24
CA GLY A 35 -15.68 -15.51 -10.30
C GLY A 35 -15.27 -16.35 -11.49
N GLN A 36 -15.39 -15.79 -12.71
CA GLN A 36 -15.06 -16.48 -13.96
C GLN A 36 -13.73 -17.25 -13.88
N ALA A 37 -13.72 -18.47 -14.40
CA ALA A 37 -12.52 -19.30 -14.46
C ALA A 37 -11.50 -18.65 -15.39
N LEU A 38 -10.23 -18.59 -14.96
CA LEU A 38 -9.14 -18.17 -15.84
C LEU A 38 -8.74 -19.36 -16.71
N LYS A 39 -8.45 -19.11 -17.99
CA LYS A 39 -7.96 -20.14 -18.92
C LYS A 39 -6.53 -19.83 -19.32
N SER A 40 -5.61 -20.76 -19.08
CA SER A 40 -4.21 -20.66 -19.51
C SER A 40 -3.70 -22.04 -19.91
N GLY A 41 -3.09 -22.14 -21.09
CA GLY A 41 -2.52 -23.41 -21.58
C GLY A 41 -3.53 -24.58 -21.71
N GLY A 42 -4.82 -24.30 -21.86
CA GLY A 42 -5.88 -25.32 -21.90
C GLY A 42 -6.42 -25.77 -20.54
N HIS A 43 -5.83 -25.28 -19.44
CA HIS A 43 -6.30 -25.53 -18.08
C HIS A 43 -7.23 -24.42 -17.59
N ASN A 44 -8.25 -24.80 -16.82
CA ASN A 44 -9.18 -23.87 -16.17
C ASN A 44 -8.82 -23.73 -14.68
N PHE A 45 -8.63 -22.51 -14.22
CA PHE A 45 -8.29 -22.16 -12.84
C PHE A 45 -9.50 -21.50 -12.18
N GLN A 46 -10.03 -22.12 -11.12
CA GLN A 46 -11.31 -21.73 -10.52
C GLN A 46 -11.15 -21.13 -9.14
N THR A 47 -10.20 -21.64 -8.33
CA THR A 47 -10.03 -21.15 -6.96
C THR A 47 -9.24 -19.85 -6.93
N PRO A 48 -9.46 -18.97 -5.92
CA PRO A 48 -8.65 -17.77 -5.75
C PRO A 48 -7.13 -18.05 -5.65
N GLN A 49 -6.76 -19.16 -4.98
CA GLN A 49 -5.36 -19.57 -4.85
C GLN A 49 -4.75 -19.96 -6.19
N GLU A 50 -5.42 -20.84 -6.96
CA GLU A 50 -5.00 -21.24 -8.30
C GLU A 50 -4.79 -20.03 -9.24
N LYS A 51 -5.70 -19.05 -9.16
CA LYS A 51 -5.59 -17.82 -9.93
C LYS A 51 -4.38 -16.99 -9.49
N ALA A 52 -4.15 -16.84 -8.18
CA ALA A 52 -3.02 -16.10 -7.64
C ALA A 52 -1.67 -16.72 -8.04
N ASP A 53 -1.56 -18.05 -7.95
CA ASP A 53 -0.36 -18.79 -8.34
C ASP A 53 -0.08 -18.65 -9.84
N LEU A 54 -1.13 -18.74 -10.69
CA LEU A 54 -1.02 -18.50 -12.13
C LEU A 54 -0.51 -17.07 -12.43
N PHE A 55 -1.00 -16.07 -11.71
CA PHE A 55 -0.50 -14.71 -11.86
C PHE A 55 0.96 -14.60 -11.45
N LEU A 56 1.34 -15.18 -10.31
CA LEU A 56 2.71 -15.15 -9.82
C LEU A 56 3.68 -15.78 -10.82
N ASP A 57 3.33 -16.93 -11.39
CA ASP A 57 4.11 -17.58 -12.44
C ASP A 57 4.29 -16.67 -13.67
N ARG A 58 3.18 -16.10 -14.16
CA ARG A 58 3.20 -15.19 -15.31
C ARG A 58 4.06 -13.96 -15.05
N PHE A 59 3.90 -13.30 -13.90
CA PHE A 59 4.68 -12.12 -13.54
C PHE A 59 6.16 -12.44 -13.35
N SER A 60 6.48 -13.58 -12.74
CA SER A 60 7.86 -14.04 -12.56
C SER A 60 8.55 -14.28 -13.91
N SER A 61 7.81 -14.79 -14.90
CA SER A 61 8.33 -15.06 -16.25
C SER A 61 8.72 -13.79 -17.03
N VAL A 62 7.99 -12.69 -16.81
CA VAL A 62 8.22 -11.40 -17.50
C VAL A 62 9.13 -10.47 -16.71
N HIS A 63 9.36 -10.75 -15.43
CA HIS A 63 10.25 -9.96 -14.60
C HIS A 63 11.70 -10.09 -15.11
N PRO A 64 12.41 -8.98 -15.38
CA PRO A 64 13.78 -9.05 -15.86
C PRO A 64 14.66 -9.75 -14.82
N ARG A 65 15.28 -10.86 -15.22
CA ARG A 65 16.13 -11.69 -14.34
C ARG A 65 17.50 -11.06 -14.04
N ASN A 66 17.94 -10.12 -14.89
CA ASN A 66 19.24 -9.47 -14.81
C ASN A 66 19.06 -7.95 -14.62
N ILE A 67 18.36 -7.54 -13.56
CA ILE A 67 18.34 -6.14 -13.17
C ILE A 67 19.76 -5.78 -12.72
N ALA A 68 20.43 -4.92 -13.48
CA ALA A 68 21.77 -4.45 -13.12
C ALA A 68 21.73 -3.80 -11.73
N ASP A 69 22.65 -4.19 -10.87
CA ASP A 69 22.79 -3.62 -9.53
C ASP A 69 23.14 -2.12 -9.64
N ASN A 70 22.19 -1.25 -9.34
CA ASN A 70 22.38 0.19 -9.39
C ASN A 70 23.06 0.67 -8.11
N ARG A 71 24.38 0.46 -8.05
CA ARG A 71 25.22 0.82 -6.90
C ARG A 71 25.58 2.31 -6.81
N HIS A 72 24.98 3.17 -7.62
CA HIS A 72 25.39 4.58 -7.70
C HIS A 72 25.35 5.30 -6.35
N PHE A 73 24.40 4.93 -5.48
CA PHE A 73 24.24 5.53 -4.15
C PHE A 73 24.78 4.67 -3.00
N GLU A 74 25.30 3.47 -3.28
CA GLU A 74 25.75 2.51 -2.25
C GLU A 74 26.79 3.10 -1.28
N ALA A 75 27.81 3.75 -1.83
CA ALA A 75 28.85 4.39 -1.03
C ALA A 75 28.29 5.56 -0.21
N ALA A 76 27.40 6.36 -0.82
CA ALA A 76 26.76 7.49 -0.15
C ALA A 76 25.86 7.02 1.02
N ILE A 77 25.06 5.98 0.80
CA ILE A 77 24.22 5.34 1.82
C ILE A 77 25.08 4.79 2.95
N ARG A 78 26.12 4.00 2.64
CA ARG A 78 27.03 3.44 3.65
C ARG A 78 27.73 4.53 4.46
N ASN A 79 28.15 5.61 3.82
CA ASN A 79 28.78 6.74 4.51
C ASN A 79 27.78 7.45 5.42
N LYS A 80 26.53 7.67 4.98
CA LYS A 80 25.47 8.26 5.79
C LYS A 80 25.10 7.40 7.00
N ILE A 81 24.99 6.08 6.84
CA ILE A 81 24.71 5.13 7.95
C ILE A 81 25.83 5.16 9.00
N ARG A 82 27.09 5.32 8.57
CA ARG A 82 28.25 5.37 9.48
C ARG A 82 28.51 6.76 10.06
N SER A 83 27.91 7.80 9.48
CA SER A 83 28.12 9.16 9.95
C SER A 83 27.55 9.34 11.34
N ARG A 84 28.29 10.07 12.19
CA ARG A 84 27.81 10.49 13.52
C ARG A 84 27.17 11.87 13.51
N THR A 85 27.09 12.49 12.33
CA THR A 85 26.42 13.79 12.14
C THR A 85 24.92 13.59 12.25
N THR A 86 24.26 14.42 13.05
CA THR A 86 22.80 14.50 13.11
C THR A 86 22.26 14.90 11.74
N ASP A 87 21.18 14.25 11.30
CA ASP A 87 20.46 14.57 10.07
C ASP A 87 19.02 14.92 10.47
N PRO A 88 18.50 16.09 10.08
CA PRO A 88 17.13 16.48 10.40
C PRO A 88 16.08 15.46 9.96
N LEU A 89 16.38 14.64 8.94
CA LEU A 89 15.49 13.56 8.50
C LEU A 89 15.38 12.39 9.50
N ASN A 90 16.28 12.33 10.48
CA ASN A 90 16.29 11.33 11.55
C ASN A 90 15.77 11.89 12.87
N ASP A 91 15.35 13.16 12.91
CA ASP A 91 14.74 13.76 14.09
C ASP A 91 13.30 13.25 14.29
N ALA A 92 12.74 13.51 15.46
CA ALA A 92 11.34 13.19 15.73
C ALA A 92 10.41 13.99 14.81
N PHE A 93 9.38 13.34 14.32
CA PHE A 93 8.36 13.96 13.50
C PHE A 93 7.67 15.12 14.23
N THR A 94 7.39 16.19 13.50
CA THR A 94 6.70 17.37 14.02
C THR A 94 5.19 17.32 13.78
N GLN A 95 4.45 18.21 14.47
CA GLN A 95 3.01 18.35 14.26
C GLN A 95 2.68 18.83 12.84
N GLU A 96 3.51 19.72 12.28
CA GLU A 96 3.37 20.25 10.93
C GLU A 96 3.54 19.14 9.87
N GLU A 97 4.51 18.25 10.07
CA GLU A 97 4.73 17.09 9.19
C GLU A 97 3.53 16.14 9.23
N LEU A 98 3.02 15.84 10.43
CA LEU A 98 1.82 15.03 10.58
C LEU A 98 0.63 15.66 9.87
N ASP A 99 0.36 16.95 10.09
CA ASP A 99 -0.76 17.64 9.47
C ASP A 99 -0.64 17.70 7.93
N LYS A 100 0.58 17.81 7.40
CA LYS A 100 0.85 17.74 5.96
C LYS A 100 0.62 16.34 5.38
N ALA A 101 0.94 15.30 6.15
CA ALA A 101 0.80 13.90 5.77
C ALA A 101 -0.65 13.38 5.88
N MET A 102 -1.57 14.14 6.49
CA MET A 102 -2.96 13.71 6.65
C MET A 102 -3.62 13.38 5.30
N PRO A 103 -4.38 12.27 5.23
CA PRO A 103 -4.93 11.79 3.97
C PRO A 103 -5.88 12.81 3.34
N ARG A 104 -5.55 13.25 2.12
CA ARG A 104 -6.35 14.22 1.33
C ARG A 104 -7.36 13.55 0.41
N SER A 105 -7.10 12.30 -0.01
CA SER A 105 -7.93 11.56 -0.96
C SER A 105 -9.23 11.03 -0.33
N LYS A 106 -10.29 10.94 -1.15
CA LYS A 106 -11.57 10.31 -0.82
C LYS A 106 -11.58 8.79 -1.04
N ARG A 107 -10.50 8.20 -1.61
CA ARG A 107 -10.42 6.75 -1.86
C ARG A 107 -10.26 5.98 -0.54
N ASN A 108 -10.95 4.84 -0.47
CA ASN A 108 -11.22 4.08 0.75
C ASN A 108 -10.75 2.62 0.67
N ALA A 109 -9.52 2.39 0.19
CA ALA A 109 -8.90 1.10 0.49
C ALA A 109 -8.64 1.10 2.00
N THR A 110 -9.38 0.26 2.72
CA THR A 110 -9.28 0.14 4.17
C THR A 110 -8.49 -1.13 4.45
N GLY A 111 -7.56 -1.08 5.40
CA GLY A 111 -6.85 -2.27 5.83
C GLY A 111 -7.77 -3.28 6.53
N PRO A 112 -7.25 -4.45 6.90
CA PRO A 112 -7.96 -5.42 7.74
C PRO A 112 -8.40 -4.85 9.10
N ASP A 113 -7.79 -3.75 9.53
CA ASP A 113 -8.10 -3.00 10.76
C ASP A 113 -9.37 -2.15 10.67
N LEU A 114 -9.97 -2.04 9.47
CA LEU A 114 -11.16 -1.24 9.19
C LEU A 114 -10.96 0.28 9.43
N ILE A 115 -9.72 0.75 9.56
CA ILE A 115 -9.41 2.17 9.79
C ILE A 115 -9.44 2.92 8.47
N GLN A 116 -10.48 3.73 8.28
CA GLN A 116 -10.68 4.49 7.05
C GLN A 116 -9.89 5.81 7.06
N ASN A 117 -9.44 6.25 5.89
CA ASN A 117 -8.80 7.58 5.69
C ASN A 117 -9.63 8.74 6.26
N LYS A 118 -10.97 8.64 6.23
CA LYS A 118 -11.87 9.64 6.82
C LYS A 118 -11.75 9.73 8.34
N MET A 119 -11.51 8.60 9.02
CA MET A 119 -11.36 8.55 10.48
C MET A 119 -10.07 9.24 10.89
N ILE A 120 -8.99 8.95 10.17
CA ILE A 120 -7.68 9.59 10.37
C ILE A 120 -7.82 11.10 10.14
N ARG A 121 -8.42 11.52 9.02
CA ARG A 121 -8.63 12.95 8.72
C ARG A 121 -9.41 13.71 9.80
N ASN A 122 -10.41 13.07 10.38
CA ASN A 122 -11.31 13.68 11.36
C ASN A 122 -10.86 13.50 12.82
N LEU A 123 -9.60 13.11 13.05
CA LEU A 123 -9.05 13.06 14.40
C LEU A 123 -9.10 14.44 15.06
N SER A 124 -9.53 14.47 16.32
CA SER A 124 -9.44 15.65 17.17
C SER A 124 -7.98 16.05 17.41
N LYS A 125 -7.75 17.31 17.79
CA LYS A 125 -6.39 17.80 18.08
C LYS A 125 -5.65 16.93 19.12
N PRO A 126 -6.26 16.53 20.26
CA PRO A 126 -5.62 15.60 21.19
C PRO A 126 -5.27 14.25 20.56
N ASN A 127 -6.17 13.69 19.75
CA ASN A 127 -5.93 12.39 19.11
C ASN A 127 -4.80 12.46 18.07
N LYS A 128 -4.66 13.59 17.36
CA LYS A 128 -3.51 13.82 16.48
C LYS A 128 -2.20 13.87 17.28
N THR A 129 -2.19 14.51 18.44
CA THR A 129 -1.01 14.53 19.32
C THR A 129 -0.65 13.12 19.81
N SER A 130 -1.64 12.31 20.18
CA SER A 130 -1.42 10.90 20.54
C SER A 130 -0.87 10.08 19.37
N LEU A 131 -1.38 10.32 18.15
CA LEU A 131 -0.89 9.67 16.93
C LEU A 131 0.57 10.07 16.62
N LEU A 132 0.92 11.35 16.76
CA LEU A 132 2.29 11.82 16.60
C LEU A 132 3.23 11.13 17.58
N HIS A 133 2.83 11.05 18.85
CA HIS A 133 3.60 10.36 19.88
C HIS A 133 3.78 8.87 19.55
N LEU A 134 2.73 8.20 19.05
CA LEU A 134 2.82 6.82 18.59
C LEU A 134 3.86 6.67 17.47
N PHE A 135 3.81 7.51 16.43
CA PHE A 135 4.76 7.42 15.31
C PHE A 135 6.20 7.66 15.75
N ASN A 136 6.44 8.66 16.59
CA ASN A 136 7.77 8.92 17.14
C ASN A 136 8.28 7.75 18.00
N ARG A 137 7.39 7.08 18.74
CA ARG A 137 7.72 5.85 19.48
C ARG A 137 8.05 4.69 18.55
N LEU A 138 7.31 4.47 17.47
CA LEU A 138 7.60 3.39 16.52
C LEU A 138 8.92 3.64 15.79
N PHE A 139 9.16 4.90 15.38
CA PHE A 139 10.37 5.30 14.68
C PHE A 139 11.63 5.12 15.53
N THR A 140 11.59 5.56 16.79
CA THR A 140 12.73 5.44 17.72
C THR A 140 12.98 4.01 18.20
N ASN A 141 11.93 3.20 18.39
CA ASN A 141 12.06 1.82 18.87
C ASN A 141 12.34 0.81 17.73
N THR A 142 12.38 1.25 16.47
CA THR A 142 12.61 0.39 15.29
C THR A 142 11.68 -0.82 15.20
N HIS A 143 10.47 -0.68 15.75
CA HIS A 143 9.49 -1.76 15.81
C HIS A 143 8.19 -1.33 15.14
N VAL A 144 7.74 -2.13 14.17
CA VAL A 144 6.44 -1.98 13.51
C VAL A 144 5.69 -3.31 13.60
N PRO A 145 4.36 -3.27 13.81
CA PRO A 145 3.55 -4.49 13.84
C PRO A 145 3.70 -5.27 12.53
N THR A 146 3.96 -6.58 12.62
CA THR A 146 4.09 -7.45 11.44
C THR A 146 2.86 -7.43 10.53
N GLN A 147 1.69 -7.17 11.11
CA GLN A 147 0.42 -7.06 10.40
C GLN A 147 0.42 -5.92 9.38
N TRP A 148 1.20 -4.86 9.60
CA TRP A 148 1.30 -3.74 8.66
C TRP A 148 2.09 -4.08 7.40
N ASN A 149 2.88 -5.16 7.42
CA ASN A 149 3.60 -5.66 6.25
C ASN A 149 2.74 -6.57 5.35
N ASN A 150 1.51 -6.89 5.76
CA ASN A 150 0.62 -7.74 4.98
C ASN A 150 -0.24 -6.87 4.05
N ALA A 151 -0.25 -7.20 2.76
CA ALA A 151 -1.09 -6.55 1.75
C ALA A 151 -1.99 -7.56 1.05
N VAL A 152 -3.25 -7.19 0.81
CA VAL A 152 -4.18 -7.98 0.00
C VAL A 152 -4.10 -7.47 -1.45
N VAL A 153 -3.63 -8.33 -2.35
CA VAL A 153 -3.56 -8.04 -3.78
C VAL A 153 -4.83 -8.57 -4.44
N ILE A 154 -5.64 -7.66 -4.98
CA ILE A 154 -6.83 -8.02 -5.76
C ILE A 154 -6.55 -7.66 -7.22
N PRO A 155 -6.29 -8.65 -8.10
CA PRO A 155 -6.13 -8.39 -9.53
C PRO A 155 -7.45 -7.89 -10.12
N LEU A 156 -7.38 -6.81 -10.90
CA LEU A 156 -8.53 -6.27 -11.65
C LEU A 156 -8.54 -6.91 -13.05
N LEU A 157 -9.72 -7.31 -13.51
CA LEU A 157 -9.99 -7.86 -14.84
C LEU A 157 -10.84 -6.88 -15.66
#